data_AF-A0A1A8FTZ0-F1
#
_entry.id   AF-A0A1A8FTZ0-F1
#
_cell.length_a   1.000
_cell.length_b   1.000
_cell.length_c   1.000
_cell.angle_alpha   90.00
_cell.angle_beta   90.00
_cell.angle_gamma   90.00
#
_symmetry.space_group_name_H-M   'P 1'
#
loop_
_entity.id
_entity.type
_entity.pdbx_description
1 polymer ?
#
loop_
_entity_poly.entity_id
_entity_poly.type
_entity_poly.pdbx_seq_one_letter_code
_entity_poly.pdbx_strand_id
1 'polypeptide(L)'
;KTSMELFDPIYTCGVLRPSGDVVKCFSDVYTDCDELQLMLQDEESKHYHAVERKERKEFLFRLFKHLRLGGELCQYEDHIDPYISTTKQIYKDLISVQK
;
A
#
# COMPACT_ATOMS: atom_id res chain seq x y z
N LYS A 1 5.33 -0.39 18.97
CA LYS A 1 6.27 -1.31 18.27
C LYS A 1 5.74 -1.43 16.85
N THR A 2 6.36 -0.75 15.89
CA THR A 2 5.92 -0.77 14.49
C THR A 2 6.66 -1.91 13.78
N SER A 3 5.90 -2.79 13.13
CA SER A 3 6.39 -4.00 12.47
C SER A 3 6.02 -3.97 10.99
N MET A 4 6.83 -4.58 10.13
CA MET A 4 6.48 -4.76 8.72
C MET A 4 5.33 -5.75 8.53
N GLU A 5 5.02 -6.55 9.55
CA GLU A 5 3.88 -7.47 9.60
C GLU A 5 2.53 -6.75 9.43
N LEU A 6 2.50 -5.43 9.63
CA LEU A 6 1.35 -4.58 9.35
C LEU A 6 0.88 -4.65 7.88
N PHE A 7 1.75 -5.09 6.96
CA PHE A 7 1.42 -5.28 5.55
C PHE A 7 0.96 -6.71 5.21
N ASP A 8 1.06 -7.67 6.14
CA ASP A 8 0.67 -9.07 5.92
C ASP A 8 -0.79 -9.21 5.45
N PRO A 9 -1.77 -8.41 5.93
CA PRO A 9 -3.13 -8.48 5.41
C PRO A 9 -3.24 -8.19 3.90
N ILE A 10 -2.35 -7.37 3.35
CA ILE A 10 -2.34 -7.04 1.91
C ILE A 10 -2.04 -8.28 1.06
N TYR A 11 -1.17 -9.17 1.53
CA TYR A 11 -0.81 -10.41 0.84
C TYR A 11 -1.91 -11.47 0.89
N THR A 12 -2.89 -11.34 1.78
CA THR A 12 -3.90 -12.38 2.03
C THR A 12 -5.32 -11.94 1.67
N CYS A 13 -5.59 -10.64 1.58
CA CYS A 13 -6.94 -10.13 1.38
C CYS A 13 -7.45 -10.21 -0.06
N GLY A 14 -6.58 -10.53 -1.03
CA GLY A 14 -6.93 -10.76 -2.43
C GLY A 14 -6.65 -9.59 -3.38
N VAL A 15 -6.05 -8.51 -2.89
CA VAL A 15 -5.60 -7.38 -3.75
C VAL A 15 -4.30 -7.69 -4.51
N LEU A 16 -3.60 -8.76 -4.11
CA LEU A 16 -2.40 -9.28 -4.75
C LEU A 16 -2.61 -10.71 -5.24
N ARG A 17 -1.93 -11.08 -6.32
CA ARG A 17 -1.72 -12.47 -6.72
C ARG A 17 -0.68 -13.12 -5.80
N PRO A 18 -0.61 -14.47 -5.74
CA PRO A 18 0.43 -15.17 -4.98
C PRO A 18 1.87 -14.80 -5.38
N SER A 19 2.08 -14.30 -6.59
CA SER A 19 3.35 -13.76 -7.07
C SER A 19 3.75 -12.44 -6.40
N GLY A 20 2.79 -11.66 -5.91
CA GLY A 20 2.99 -10.27 -5.50
C GLY A 20 2.51 -9.23 -6.52
N ASP A 21 2.05 -9.68 -7.70
CA ASP A 21 1.44 -8.80 -8.71
C ASP A 21 0.11 -8.24 -8.21
N VAL A 22 -0.12 -6.95 -8.44
CA VAL A 22 -1.34 -6.25 -8.05
C VAL A 22 -2.50 -6.64 -8.98
N VAL A 23 -3.64 -6.97 -8.39
CA VAL A 23 -4.85 -7.36 -9.13
C VAL A 23 -5.49 -6.11 -9.75
N LYS A 24 -5.60 -6.08 -11.09
CA LYS A 24 -6.26 -4.98 -11.82
C LYS A 24 -7.78 -5.04 -11.68
N CYS A 25 -8.41 -3.86 -11.63
CA CYS A 25 -9.85 -3.67 -11.66
C CYS A 25 -10.26 -2.94 -12.94
N PHE A 26 -11.52 -3.14 -13.34
CA PHE A 26 -12.17 -2.24 -14.28
C PHE A 26 -12.73 -1.05 -13.53
N SER A 27 -12.46 0.15 -14.04
CA SER A 27 -13.10 1.38 -13.61
C SER A 27 -13.56 2.15 -14.84
N ASP A 28 -14.79 2.66 -14.80
CA ASP A 28 -15.29 3.57 -15.84
C ASP A 28 -14.63 4.96 -15.77
N VAL A 29 -13.90 5.24 -14.69
CA VAL A 29 -13.30 6.55 -14.37
C VAL A 29 -11.77 6.52 -14.54
N TYR A 30 -11.12 5.41 -14.19
CA TYR A 30 -9.65 5.29 -14.19
C TYR A 30 -9.17 4.23 -15.18
N THR A 31 -8.31 4.63 -16.11
CA THR A 31 -7.73 3.74 -17.13
C THR A 31 -6.87 2.63 -16.52
N ASP A 32 -6.18 2.91 -15.41
CA ASP A 32 -5.23 2.00 -14.75
C ASP A 32 -5.64 1.72 -13.30
N CYS A 33 -6.92 1.35 -13.10
CA CYS A 33 -7.46 0.95 -11.79
C CYS A 33 -6.85 -0.37 -11.32
N ASP A 34 -6.50 -0.45 -10.03
CA ASP A 34 -6.27 -1.73 -9.37
C ASP A 34 -6.80 -1.83 -7.94
N GLU A 35 -6.98 -3.06 -7.48
CA GLU A 35 -7.60 -3.40 -6.20
C GLU A 35 -6.82 -2.83 -5.02
N LEU A 36 -5.49 -2.69 -5.16
CA LEU A 36 -4.66 -2.07 -4.13
C LEU A 36 -4.93 -0.56 -4.02
N GLN A 37 -5.11 0.14 -5.14
CA GLN A 37 -5.50 1.54 -5.13
C GLN A 37 -6.86 1.72 -4.45
N LEU A 38 -7.86 0.91 -4.81
CA LEU A 38 -9.19 0.94 -4.20
C LEU A 38 -9.12 0.67 -2.69
N MET A 39 -8.40 -0.38 -2.28
CA MET A 39 -8.19 -0.72 -0.86
C MET A 39 -7.62 0.45 -0.04
N LEU A 40 -6.77 1.28 -0.65
CA LEU A 40 -6.09 2.39 0.02
C LEU A 40 -6.91 3.68 0.04
N GLN A 41 -7.75 3.94 -0.97
CA GLN A 41 -8.43 5.22 -1.16
C GLN A 41 -9.93 5.18 -0.88
N ASP A 42 -10.60 4.08 -1.21
CA ASP A 42 -12.04 3.97 -1.21
C ASP A 42 -12.52 3.21 0.04
N GLU A 43 -13.26 3.91 0.90
CA GLU A 43 -13.80 3.34 2.15
C GLU A 43 -14.88 2.29 1.89
N GLU A 44 -15.51 2.33 0.71
CA GLU A 44 -16.54 1.39 0.28
C GLU A 44 -15.93 0.18 -0.45
N SER A 45 -14.61 0.20 -0.72
CA SER A 45 -13.95 -0.93 -1.37
C SER A 45 -14.02 -2.19 -0.50
N LYS A 46 -14.20 -3.34 -1.18
CA LYS A 46 -14.29 -4.67 -0.56
C LYS A 46 -13.14 -4.97 0.41
N HIS A 47 -11.96 -4.42 0.13
CA HIS A 47 -10.72 -4.73 0.86
C HIS A 47 -10.30 -3.62 1.84
N TYR A 48 -11.02 -2.49 1.93
CA TYR A 48 -10.64 -1.33 2.78
C TYR A 48 -10.36 -1.68 4.24
N HIS A 49 -11.12 -2.64 4.77
CA HIS A 49 -11.02 -3.09 6.16
C HIS A 49 -10.04 -4.25 6.38
N ALA A 50 -9.31 -4.69 5.33
CA ALA A 50 -8.28 -5.72 5.47
C ALA A 50 -7.16 -5.31 6.43
N VAL A 51 -6.81 -4.02 6.46
CA VAL A 51 -5.89 -3.44 7.45
C VAL A 51 -6.72 -2.69 8.49
N GLU A 52 -6.45 -2.94 9.77
CA GLU A 52 -7.28 -2.40 10.84
C GLU A 52 -7.22 -0.87 10.89
N ARG A 53 -8.29 -0.23 11.37
CA ARG A 53 -8.34 1.23 11.50
C ARG A 53 -7.19 1.81 12.31
N LYS A 54 -6.71 1.07 13.32
CA LYS A 54 -5.57 1.48 14.16
C LYS A 54 -4.26 1.46 13.36
N GLU A 55 -4.02 0.37 12.64
CA GLU A 55 -2.85 0.16 11.78
C GLU A 55 -2.80 1.18 10.63
N ARG A 56 -3.95 1.49 10.03
CA ARG A 56 -4.07 2.52 8.99
C ARG A 56 -3.70 3.94 9.46
N LYS A 57 -3.69 4.18 10.78
CA LYS A 57 -3.23 5.44 11.37
C LYS A 57 -1.72 5.47 11.64
N GLU A 58 -1.03 4.34 11.57
CA GLU A 58 0.42 4.29 11.79
C GLU A 58 1.17 5.06 10.70
N PHE A 59 2.28 5.71 11.10
CA PHE A 59 3.12 6.47 10.18
C PHE A 59 3.66 5.60 9.05
N LEU A 60 4.07 4.35 9.36
CA LEU A 60 4.56 3.39 8.38
C LEU A 60 3.52 3.09 7.28
N PHE A 61 2.26 2.84 7.66
CA PHE A 61 1.17 2.62 6.70
C PHE A 61 0.90 3.86 5.85
N ARG A 62 0.88 5.04 6.48
CA ARG A 62 0.66 6.30 5.78
C ARG A 62 1.76 6.58 4.76
N LEU A 63 3.01 6.28 5.10
CA LEU A 63 4.14 6.42 4.18
C LEU A 63 3.98 5.49 2.98
N PHE A 64 3.68 4.22 3.22
CA PHE A 64 3.37 3.26 2.15
C PHE A 64 2.24 3.76 1.24
N LYS A 65 1.14 4.22 1.84
CA LYS A 65 -0.01 4.77 1.10
C LYS A 65 0.40 5.96 0.23
N HIS A 66 1.26 6.87 0.71
CA HIS A 66 1.75 8.00 -0.09
C HIS A 66 2.66 7.56 -1.23
N LEU A 67 3.51 6.56 -1.03
CA LEU A 67 4.37 6.03 -2.09
C LEU A 67 3.56 5.32 -3.17
N ARG A 68 2.58 4.50 -2.77
CA ARG A 68 1.74 3.77 -3.71
C ARG A 68 0.79 4.66 -4.50
N LEU A 69 0.04 5.52 -3.81
CA LEU A 69 -0.93 6.40 -4.48
C LEU A 69 -0.24 7.54 -5.20
N GLY A 70 0.96 7.91 -4.77
CA GLY A 70 1.76 8.94 -5.38
C GLY A 70 1.07 10.31 -5.42
N GLY A 71 1.68 11.20 -6.20
CA GLY A 71 1.10 12.44 -6.71
C GLY A 71 1.31 12.48 -8.22
N GLU A 72 1.61 13.65 -8.79
CA GLU A 72 1.78 13.80 -10.25
C GLU A 72 2.92 12.96 -10.88
N LEU A 73 3.87 12.45 -10.07
CA LEU A 73 5.06 11.76 -10.56
C LEU A 73 4.88 10.24 -10.77
N CYS A 74 3.64 9.74 -10.74
CA CYS A 74 3.25 8.40 -11.19
C CYS A 74 4.28 7.28 -10.90
N GLN A 75 4.50 6.97 -9.61
CA GLN A 75 5.37 5.86 -9.19
C GLN A 75 4.62 4.53 -9.33
N TYR A 76 4.07 4.25 -10.52
CA TYR A 76 3.28 3.07 -10.78
C TYR A 76 4.17 1.84 -10.96
N GLU A 77 3.87 0.81 -10.21
CA GLU A 77 4.46 -0.52 -10.28
C GLU A 77 3.33 -1.55 -10.27
N ASP A 78 3.51 -2.61 -11.05
CA ASP A 78 2.58 -3.74 -11.09
C ASP A 78 2.82 -4.74 -9.96
N HIS A 79 3.92 -4.61 -9.23
CA HIS A 79 4.32 -5.50 -8.14
C HIS A 79 4.33 -4.76 -6.80
N ILE A 80 4.00 -5.46 -5.70
CA ILE A 80 3.97 -4.86 -4.35
C ILE A 80 5.38 -4.58 -3.79
N ASP A 81 6.35 -5.43 -4.12
CA ASP A 81 7.68 -5.43 -3.49
C ASP A 81 8.40 -4.08 -3.56
N PRO A 82 8.45 -3.37 -4.70
CA PRO A 82 9.09 -2.05 -4.78
C PRO A 82 8.51 -1.06 -3.76
N TYR A 83 7.20 -1.09 -3.53
CA TYR A 83 6.56 -0.22 -2.54
C TYR A 83 6.95 -0.60 -1.11
N ILE A 84 6.93 -1.89 -0.78
CA ILE A 84 7.25 -2.37 0.57
C ILE A 84 8.73 -2.14 0.88
N SER A 85 9.63 -2.43 -0.06
CA SER A 85 11.07 -2.21 0.12
C SER A 85 11.40 -0.72 0.26
N THR A 86 10.81 0.13 -0.59
CA THR A 86 11.06 1.58 -0.57
C THR A 86 10.47 2.22 0.69
N THR A 87 9.25 1.83 1.09
CA THR A 87 8.65 2.27 2.36
C THR A 87 9.57 1.93 3.53
N LYS A 88 10.07 0.69 3.58
CA LYS A 88 10.96 0.23 4.66
C LYS A 88 12.26 1.03 4.72
N GLN A 89 12.87 1.32 3.57
CA GLN A 89 14.10 2.12 3.49
C GLN A 89 13.83 3.54 3.98
N ILE A 90 12.84 4.24 3.40
CA ILE A 90 12.50 5.62 3.79
C ILE A 90 12.10 5.69 5.27
N TYR A 91 11.27 4.77 5.75
CA TYR A 91 10.88 4.73 7.15
C TYR A 91 12.10 4.61 8.07
N LYS A 92 13.03 3.68 7.76
CA LYS A 92 14.28 3.51 8.51
C LYS A 92 15.13 4.76 8.48
N ASP A 93 15.30 5.36 7.30
CA ASP A 93 16.10 6.57 7.14
C ASP A 93 15.53 7.69 8.00
N LEU A 94 14.23 7.97 7.90
CA LEU A 94 13.53 9.01 8.66
C LEU A 94 13.61 8.82 10.19
N ILE A 95 13.50 7.60 10.70
CA ILE A 95 13.61 7.35 12.15
C ILE A 95 15.07 7.27 12.61
N SER A 96 16.00 6.94 11.71
CA SER A 96 17.43 6.81 12.03
C SER A 96 18.16 8.15 12.10
N VAL A 97 17.56 9.24 11.59
CA VAL A 97 18.10 10.60 11.70
C VAL A 97 18.23 11.07 13.17
N GLN A 98 17.70 10.31 14.13
CA GLN A 98 18.13 10.41 15.52
C GLN A 98 19.22 9.39 15.85
N LYS A 99 20.47 9.84 15.76
CA LYS A 99 21.60 9.33 16.54
C LYS A 99 22.32 10.48 17.21
#